data_AF-A0A1H1IBW8-F1
#
_entry.id   AF-A0A1H1IBW8-F1
#
_cell.length_a   1.000
_cell.length_b   1.000
_cell.length_c   1.000
_cell.angle_alpha   90.00
_cell.angle_beta   90.00
_cell.angle_gamma   90.00
#
_symmetry.space_group_name_H-M   'P 1'
#
loop_
_entity.id
_entity.type
_entity.pdbx_description
1 polymer ?
#
loop_
_entity_poly.entity_id
_entity_poly.type
_entity_poly.pdbx_seq_one_letter_code
_entity_poly.pdbx_strand_id
1 'polypeptide(L)' 'MARKPSITQAEMTRVIKAAKACGLTLHECVITGSETRLVFSKVDAGKASPQNGAPKPWPRQSA' A
#
# COMPACT_ATOMS: atom_id res chain seq x y z
N MET A 1 -24.01 8.91 -14.38
CA MET A 1 -22.73 8.20 -14.23
C MET A 1 -21.75 9.10 -13.49
N ALA A 2 -21.38 8.79 -12.25
CA ALA A 2 -20.42 9.59 -11.49
C ALA A 2 -19.01 9.37 -12.07
N ARG A 3 -18.39 10.42 -12.60
CA ARG A 3 -17.00 10.39 -13.07
C ARG A 3 -16.10 10.14 -11.87
N LYS A 4 -15.56 8.93 -11.73
CA LYS A 4 -14.49 8.65 -10.77
C LYS A 4 -13.29 9.52 -11.16
N PRO A 5 -12.74 10.36 -10.26
CA PRO A 5 -11.55 11.12 -10.57
C PRO A 5 -10.40 10.14 -10.76
N SER A 6 -9.91 10.02 -11.99
CA SER A 6 -8.66 9.32 -12.27
C SER A 6 -7.53 10.12 -11.61
N ILE A 7 -7.04 9.64 -10.47
CA ILE A 7 -5.93 10.27 -9.76
C ILE A 7 -4.76 10.42 -10.73
N THR A 8 -4.31 11.67 -10.92
CA THR A 8 -3.27 12.01 -11.90
C THR A 8 -1.88 11.91 -11.28
N GLN A 9 -0.86 11.67 -12.12
CA GLN A 9 0.54 11.68 -11.70
C GLN A 9 0.96 13.02 -11.06
N ALA A 10 0.33 14.12 -11.47
CA ALA A 10 0.55 15.45 -10.90
C ALA A 10 0.06 15.53 -9.45
N GLU A 11 -1.12 14.98 -9.14
CA GLU A 11 -1.65 14.89 -7.78
C GLU A 11 -0.77 14.01 -6.90
N MET A 12 -0.32 12.86 -7.42
CA MET A 12 0.63 11.99 -6.73
C MET A 12 1.91 12.75 -6.34
N THR A 13 2.50 13.46 -7.29
CA THR A 13 3.74 14.23 -7.07
C THR A 13 3.53 15.32 -6.02
N ARG A 14 2.36 15.98 -6.03
CA ARG A 14 2.02 17.02 -5.05
C ARG A 14 1.91 16.45 -3.64
N VAL A 15 1.26 15.30 -3.50
CA VAL A 15 1.05 14.63 -2.22
C VAL A 15 2.39 14.14 -1.63
N ILE A 16 3.26 13.54 -2.45
CA ILE A 16 4.61 13.12 -2.02
C ILE A 16 5.46 14.33 -1.59
N LYS A 17 5.40 15.42 -2.35
CA LYS A 17 6.13 16.66 -2.01
C LYS A 17 5.64 17.26 -0.69
N ALA A 18 4.33 17.32 -0.48
CA ALA A 18 3.75 17.83 0.76
C ALA A 18 4.18 16.99 1.97
N ALA A 19 4.12 15.66 1.85
CA ALA A 19 4.60 14.75 2.88
C ALA A 19 6.09 14.97 3.24
N LYS A 20 6.96 15.10 2.23
CA LYS A 20 8.38 15.39 2.44
C LYS A 20 8.61 16.76 3.09
N ALA A 21 7.85 17.78 2.69
CA ALA A 21 7.94 19.12 3.26
C ALA A 21 7.52 19.14 4.75
N CYS A 22 6.60 18.26 5.15
CA CYS A 22 6.22 18.06 6.55
C CYS A 22 7.24 17.22 7.36
N GLY A 23 8.38 16.83 6.77
CA GLY A 23 9.39 16.00 7.44
C GLY A 23 8.97 14.53 7.62
N LEU A 24 7.91 14.10 6.95
CA LEU A 24 7.44 12.72 7.02
C LEU A 24 8.25 11.84 6.08
N THR A 25 8.75 10.72 6.59
CA THR A 25 9.42 9.71 5.77
C THR A 25 8.38 8.78 5.17
N LEU A 26 8.25 8.80 3.85
CA LEU A 26 7.25 8.03 3.13
C LEU A 26 7.81 6.63 2.84
N HIS A 27 7.15 5.59 3.35
CA HIS A 27 7.53 4.20 3.11
C HIS A 27 6.83 3.62 1.90
N GLU A 28 5.53 3.89 1.77
CA GLU A 28 4.71 3.36 0.68
C GLU A 28 3.63 4.35 0.27
N CYS A 29 3.34 4.40 -1.02
CA CYS A 29 2.24 5.18 -1.59
C CYS A 29 1.38 4.19 -2.40
N VAL A 30 0.18 3.90 -1.89
CA VAL A 30 -0.78 3.01 -2.54
C VAL A 30 -1.82 3.88 -3.24
N ILE A 31 -1.99 3.67 -4.54
CA ILE A 31 -2.95 4.40 -5.35
C ILE A 31 -3.94 3.41 -5.93
N THR A 32 -5.21 3.59 -5.59
CA THR A 32 -6.32 2.91 -6.25
C THR A 32 -7.07 3.92 -7.12
N GLY A 33 -7.95 3.45 -8.00
CA GLY A 33 -8.77 4.34 -8.85
C GLY A 33 -9.74 5.25 -8.12
N SER A 34 -9.71 5.27 -6.77
CA SER A 34 -10.59 6.06 -5.91
C SER A 34 -9.87 6.72 -4.73
N GLU A 35 -8.71 6.24 -4.30
CA GLU A 35 -8.00 6.78 -3.14
C GLU A 35 -6.47 6.75 -3.29
N THR A 36 -5.82 7.70 -2.64
CA THR A 36 -4.36 7.69 -2.42
C THR A 36 -4.11 7.50 -0.94
N ARG A 37 -3.39 6.45 -0.57
CA ARG A 37 -3.00 6.15 0.80
C ARG A 37 -1.49 6.29 0.94
N LEU A 38 -1.07 7.10 1.91
CA LEU A 38 0.34 7.27 2.26
C LEU A 38 0.63 6.49 3.54
N VAL A 39 1.67 5.68 3.51
CA VAL A 39 2.15 4.92 4.66
C VAL A 39 3.46 5.54 5.11
N PHE A 40 3.45 6.10 6.32
CA PHE A 40 4.58 6.85 6.89
C PHE A 40 5.41 6.04 7.89
N SER A 41 4.91 4.90 8.36
CA SER A 41 5.60 4.05 9.31
C SER A 41 5.64 2.60 8.83
N LYS A 42 6.71 1.86 9.17
CA LYS A 42 6.80 0.41 8.91
C LYS A 42 5.77 -0.40 9.71
N VAL A 43 5.19 0.20 10.76
CA VAL A 43 4.19 -0.43 11.65
C VAL A 43 2.79 -0.39 11.03
N ASP A 44 2.49 0.66 10.24
CA ASP A 44 1.22 0.83 9.52
C ASP A 44 1.20 0.16 8.13
N ALA A 45 2.34 -0.38 7.69
CA ALA A 45 2.41 -1.25 6.53
C ALA A 45 1.70 -2.56 6.91
N GLY A 46 0.38 -2.60 6.74
CA GLY A 46 -0.43 -3.80 6.92
C GLY A 46 0.31 -4.97 6.27
N LYS A 47 0.58 -6.02 7.07
CA LYS A 47 1.38 -7.19 6.67
C LYS A 47 1.15 -7.46 5.20
N ALA A 48 2.18 -7.25 4.37
CA ALA A 48 2.13 -7.53 2.95
C ALA A 48 1.39 -8.86 2.80
N SER A 49 0.18 -8.81 2.23
CA SER A 49 -0.63 -10.01 2.09
C SER A 49 0.23 -11.00 1.34
N PRO A 50 0.51 -12.21 1.88
CA PRO A 50 1.22 -13.22 1.11
C PRO A 50 0.30 -13.62 -0.03
N GLN A 51 0.40 -12.90 -1.15
CA GLN A 51 -0.19 -13.33 -2.40
C GLN A 51 0.60 -14.56 -2.82
N ASN A 52 -0.14 -15.66 -2.83
CA ASN A 52 0.11 -16.87 -3.59
C ASN A 52 1.03 -17.92 -2.93
N GLY A 53 0.44 -19.05 -2.51
CA GLY A 53 1.20 -20.27 -2.29
C GLY A 53 0.61 -21.29 -1.32
N ALA A 54 -0.66 -21.70 -1.49
CA ALA A 54 -1.31 -22.86 -0.88
C ALA A 54 -1.29 -22.99 0.68
N PRO A 55 -2.25 -23.69 1.30
CA PRO A 55 -2.14 -24.04 2.71
C PRO A 55 -0.90 -24.90 2.97
N LYS A 56 -0.17 -24.59 4.04
CA LYS A 56 1.01 -25.34 4.49
C LYS A 56 0.61 -26.80 4.77
N PRO A 57 1.27 -27.82 4.18
CA PRO A 57 0.91 -29.21 4.42
C PRO A 57 1.16 -29.59 5.88
N TRP A 58 0.25 -30.39 6.45
CA TRP A 58 0.39 -30.90 7.81
C TRP A 58 1.59 -31.86 7.91
N PRO A 59 2.37 -31.82 9.00
CA PRO A 59 3.44 -32.80 9.19
C PRO A 59 2.81 -34.18 9.37
N ARG A 60 3.01 -35.08 8.41
CA ARG A 60 2.73 -36.50 8.60
C ARG A 60 3.78 -37.02 9.59
N GLN A 61 3.33 -37.37 10.80
CA GLN A 61 4.14 -38.18 11.70
C GLN A 61 4.31 -39.55 11.03
N SER A 62 5.53 -39.86 10.60
CA SER A 62 5.88 -41.21 10.18
C SER A 62 5.91 -42.10 11.43
N ALA A 63 5.09 -43.15 11.41
CA ALA A 63 5.18 -44.28 12.33
C ALA A 63 6.37 -45.17 11.97
#